data_AF-R8ZYW7-F1
#
_entry.id   AF-R8ZYW7-F1
#
_cell.length_a   1.000
_cell.length_b   1.000
_cell.length_c   1.000
_cell.angle_alpha   90.00
_cell.angle_beta   90.00
_cell.angle_gamma   90.00
#
_symmetry.space_group_name_H-M   'P 1'
#
loop_
_entity.id
_entity.type
_entity.pdbx_description
1 polymer ?
#
loop_
_entity_poly.entity_id
_entity_poly.type
_entity_poly.pdbx_seq_one_letter_code
_entity_poly.pdbx_strand_id
1 'polypeptide(L)' 'METGLFANKEGIACAKSYLGLLALGDASVEVSQKNGNIKEITSIELESYNFLGIYAKLCTVTKGN' A
#
# COMPACT_ATOMS: atom_id res chain seq x y z
N MET A 1 13.16 -14.26 8.85
CA MET A 1 14.01 -13.14 9.30
C MET A 1 13.48 -11.89 8.63
N GLU A 2 12.57 -11.17 9.26
CA GLU A 2 12.27 -9.79 8.89
C GLU A 2 13.43 -8.93 9.37
N THR A 3 14.31 -8.54 8.46
CA THR A 3 15.34 -7.55 8.74
C THR A 3 14.65 -6.20 8.90
N GLY A 4 14.17 -5.92 10.11
CA GLY A 4 13.61 -4.63 10.49
C GLY A 4 14.71 -3.58 10.51
N LEU A 5 15.09 -3.07 9.33
CA LEU A 5 15.62 -1.71 9.28
C LEU A 5 14.54 -0.84 9.91
N PHE A 6 14.88 -0.09 10.96
CA PHE A 6 13.96 0.81 11.64
C PHE A 6 13.51 1.91 10.66
N ALA A 7 12.47 1.63 9.89
CA ALA A 7 11.76 2.60 9.08
C ALA A 7 11.02 3.51 10.05
N ASN A 8 11.47 4.76 10.16
CA ASN A 8 10.88 5.73 11.07
C ASN A 8 9.55 6.27 10.52
N LYS A 9 9.34 6.15 9.20
CA LYS A 9 8.14 6.60 8.52
C LYS A 9 7.48 5.46 7.77
N GLU A 10 6.17 5.42 7.88
CA GLU A 10 5.30 4.51 7.16
C GLU A 10 4.27 5.33 6.36
N GLY A 11 4.04 4.92 5.13
CA GLY A 11 3.04 5.46 4.25
C GLY A 11 2.16 4.33 3.73
N ILE A 12 0.87 4.63 3.55
CA ILE A 12 -0.12 3.64 3.10
C ILE A 12 -0.95 4.26 1.98
N ALA A 13 -1.16 3.50 0.91
CA ALA A 13 -2.08 3.84 -0.17
C ALA A 13 -2.93 2.62 -0.54
N CYS A 14 -4.25 2.79 -0.59
CA CYS A 14 -5.16 1.69 -0.87
C CYS A 14 -6.10 2.02 -2.03
N ALA A 15 -6.25 1.06 -2.94
CA ALA A 15 -7.27 1.03 -3.98
C ALA A 15 -8.32 -0.03 -3.64
N LYS A 16 -9.57 0.26 -3.96
CA LYS A 16 -10.71 -0.64 -3.77
C LYS A 16 -11.31 -0.95 -5.12
N SER A 17 -11.50 -2.22 -5.43
CA SER A 17 -12.20 -2.68 -6.62
C SER A 17 -13.54 -3.29 -6.21
N TYR A 18 -14.62 -2.77 -6.78
CA TYR A 18 -15.97 -3.27 -6.60
C TYR A 18 -16.38 -4.08 -7.82
N LEU A 19 -16.76 -5.35 -7.57
CA LEU A 19 -17.17 -6.35 -8.54
C LEU A 19 -16.19 -6.61 -9.70
N GLY A 20 -14.92 -6.18 -9.55
CA GLY A 20 -13.95 -6.19 -10.66
C GLY A 20 -14.30 -5.22 -11.81
N LEU A 21 -15.35 -4.42 -11.64
CA LEU A 21 -15.87 -3.49 -12.65
C LEU A 21 -15.39 -2.07 -12.41
N LEU A 22 -15.28 -1.68 -11.14
CA LEU A 22 -14.95 -0.32 -10.74
C LEU A 22 -13.81 -0.33 -9.73
N ALA A 23 -12.64 0.09 -10.17
CA ALA A 23 -11.51 0.39 -9.29
C ALA A 23 -11.57 1.87 -8.87
N LEU A 24 -11.58 2.12 -7.58
CA LEU A 24 -11.63 3.44 -6.97
C LEU A 24 -10.43 3.61 -6.03
N GLY A 25 -9.65 4.65 -6.28
CA GLY A 25 -8.45 5.00 -5.51
C GLY A 25 -7.14 4.59 -6.19
N ASP A 26 -6.05 4.94 -5.54
CA ASP A 26 -4.69 4.72 -6.01
C ASP A 26 -3.92 3.92 -4.95
N ALA A 27 -3.42 2.74 -5.32
CA ALA A 27 -2.54 1.91 -4.49
C ALA A 27 -1.06 2.06 -4.90
N SER A 28 -0.73 3.13 -5.61
CA SER A 28 0.61 3.34 -6.14
C SER A 28 1.62 3.60 -5.02
N VAL A 29 2.85 3.10 -5.20
CA VAL A 29 3.98 3.31 -4.29
C VAL A 29 4.23 4.81 -4.06
N GLU A 30 4.10 5.63 -5.11
CA GLU A 30 4.29 7.09 -5.01
C GLU A 30 3.27 7.74 -4.06
N VAL A 31 1.99 7.36 -4.12
CA VAL A 31 0.94 7.88 -3.24
C VAL A 31 1.20 7.46 -1.80
N SER A 32 1.63 6.21 -1.61
CA SER A 32 2.01 5.67 -0.31
C SER A 32 3.18 6.46 0.29
N GLN A 33 4.24 6.69 -0.48
CA GLN A 33 5.39 7.49 -0.06
C GLN A 33 5.03 8.94 0.24
N LYS A 34 4.19 9.57 -0.60
CA LYS A 34 3.72 10.95 -0.40
C LYS A 34 2.93 11.06 0.90
N ASN A 35 2.05 10.10 1.20
CA ASN A 35 1.30 10.03 2.45
C ASN A 35 2.21 9.86 3.67
N GLY A 36 3.26 9.03 3.58
CA GLY A 36 4.23 8.82 4.65
C GLY A 36 5.35 9.87 4.72
N ASN A 37 5.38 10.83 3.78
CA ASN A 37 6.49 11.76 3.56
C ASN A 37 7.87 11.08 3.56
N ILE A 38 7.94 9.94 2.87
CA ILE A 38 9.12 9.08 2.73
C ILE A 38 9.92 9.52 1.51
N LYS A 39 11.20 9.83 1.69
CA LYS A 39 12.12 10.18 0.59
C LYS A 39 12.84 8.95 0.05
N GLU A 40 13.25 8.05 0.94
CA GLU A 40 13.88 6.79 0.58
C GLU A 40 13.06 5.61 1.08
N ILE A 41 12.64 4.76 0.14
CA ILE A 41 11.91 3.53 0.45
C ILE A 41 12.91 2.48 0.88
N THR A 42 12.67 1.89 2.05
CA THR A 42 13.44 0.75 2.54
C THR A 42 12.70 -0.57 2.28
N SER A 43 11.38 -0.58 2.49
CA SER A 43 10.54 -1.76 2.30
C SER A 43 9.21 -1.38 1.66
N ILE A 44 8.71 -2.29 0.84
CA ILE A 44 7.40 -2.20 0.20
C ILE A 44 6.63 -3.47 0.54
N GLU A 45 5.49 -3.31 1.18
CA GLU A 45 4.53 -4.36 1.49
C GLU A 45 3.28 -4.16 0.63
N LEU A 46 2.79 -5.25 0.05
CA LEU A 46 1.56 -5.27 -0.75
C LEU A 46 0.56 -6.16 -0.04
N GLU A 47 -0.47 -5.56 0.56
CA GLU A 47 -1.59 -6.26 1.16
C GLU A 47 -2.76 -6.31 0.17
N SER A 48 -3.15 -7.53 -0.20
CA SER A 48 -4.33 -7.75 -1.04
C SER A 48 -5.42 -8.45 -0.24
N TYR A 49 -6.57 -7.81 -0.12
CA TYR A 49 -7.77 -8.35 0.47
C TYR A 49 -8.79 -8.60 -0.63
N ASN A 50 -9.26 -9.84 -0.74
CA ASN A 50 -10.37 -10.18 -1.61
C ASN A 50 -11.49 -10.77 -0.76
N PHE A 51 -12.67 -10.17 -0.87
CA PHE A 51 -13.86 -10.62 -0.18
C PHE A 51 -14.88 -11.12 -1.21
N LEU A 52 -15.07 -12.44 -1.22
CA LEU A 52 -16.05 -13.17 -2.04
C LEU A 52 -16.01 -12.88 -3.56
N GLY A 53 -14.90 -12.34 -4.09
CA GLY A 53 -14.77 -11.95 -5.49
C GLY A 53 -15.59 -10.71 -5.91
N ILE A 54 -16.39 -10.16 -5.00
CA ILE A 54 -17.23 -8.97 -5.21
C ILE A 54 -16.54 -7.68 -4.75
N TYR A 55 -15.52 -7.80 -3.90
CA TYR A 55 -14.78 -6.68 -3.39
C TYR A 55 -13.32 -7.06 -3.25
N ALA A 56 -12.45 -6.38 -3.99
CA ALA A 56 -11.03 -6.44 -3.80
C ALA A 56 -10.54 -5.12 -3.20
N LYS A 57 -9.52 -5.19 -2.36
CA LYS A 57 -8.83 -4.04 -1.80
C LYS A 57 -7.35 -4.34 -1.87
N LEU A 58 -6.60 -3.50 -2.55
CA LEU A 58 -5.15 -3.59 -2.64
C LEU A 58 -4.57 -2.40 -1.90
N CYS A 59 -3.73 -2.66 -0.91
CA CYS A 59 -3.00 -1.66 -0.16
C CYS A 59 -1.51 -1.85 -0.38
N THR A 60 -0.84 -0.75 -0.64
CA THR A 60 0.61 -0.66 -0.68
C THR A 60 1.04 0.08 0.57
N VAL A 61 1.92 -0.55 1.34
CA VAL A 61 2.52 -0.02 2.55
C VAL A 61 4.00 0.19 2.27
N THR A 62 4.44 1.43 2.30
CA THR A 62 5.86 1.79 2.09
C THR A 62 6.46 2.21 3.42
N LYS A 63 7.60 1.64 3.76
CA LYS A 63 8.35 1.92 4.99
C LYS A 63 9.72 2.49 4.62
N GLY A 64 10.13 3.59 5.25
CA GLY A 64 11.39 4.26 4.93
C GLY A 64 11.70 5.49 5.79
N ASN A 65 12.52 6.40 5.23
CA ASN A 65 12.93 7.66 5.85
C ASN A 65 12.58 8.88 4.98
#